data_AF-A0A8H6JJ36-F1
#
_entry.id   AF-A0A8H6JJ36-F1
#
_cell.length_a   1.000
_cell.length_b   1.000
_cell.length_c   1.000
_cell.angle_alpha   90.00
_cell.angle_beta   90.00
_cell.angle_gamma   90.00
#
_symmetry.space_group_name_H-M   'P 1'
#
loop_
_entity.id
_entity.type
_entity.pdbx_description
1 polymer ?
#
loop_
_entity_poly.entity_id
_entity_poly.type
_entity_poly.pdbx_seq_one_letter_code
_entity_poly.pdbx_strand_id
1 'polypeptide(L)'
;MGSIPERLHLDPSVAVEPSNIKSAAELCAKIGTIGASLSPDDNESRLELLRQARSLVQALETPRETMVKHLWAQPGVGFAIAAGVESGLFKYMVANPGPRKVKELASALGFYPDVLARLMRHLGSNGYLKEVGKDEYEPTNFAKALSLPTVGDGYSCVVGGVWPTFCNFPKYLRKYDSRISEDPRQGPLQDVIGADGSFFQHI
;
A
#
# COMPACT_ATOMS: atom_id res chain seq x y z
N MET A 1 -2.75 34.12 -5.95
CA MET A 1 -1.78 33.15 -5.39
C MET A 1 -0.62 33.95 -4.82
N GLY A 2 -0.24 33.74 -3.56
CA GLY A 2 0.98 34.34 -3.02
C GLY A 2 2.19 33.86 -3.83
N SER A 3 3.13 34.75 -4.14
CA SER A 3 4.37 34.36 -4.81
C SER A 3 5.13 33.37 -3.92
N ILE A 4 5.55 32.24 -4.50
CA ILE A 4 6.48 31.33 -3.83
C ILE A 4 7.75 32.15 -3.57
N PRO A 5 8.21 32.28 -2.31
CA PRO A 5 9.43 33.03 -2.02
C PRO A 5 10.60 32.46 -2.82
N GLU A 6 11.49 33.35 -3.24
CA GLU A 6 12.68 33.02 -4.01
C GLU A 6 13.48 31.90 -3.32
N ARG A 7 13.95 30.93 -4.11
CA ARG A 7 14.46 29.60 -3.69
C ARG A 7 15.08 29.58 -2.30
N LEU A 8 14.40 28.91 -1.36
CA LEU A 8 15.06 28.38 -0.16
C LEU A 8 16.15 27.40 -0.61
N HIS A 9 17.42 27.76 -0.36
CA HIS A 9 18.55 26.87 -0.58
C HIS A 9 18.55 25.78 0.49
N LEU A 10 17.89 24.65 0.19
CA LEU A 10 17.94 23.44 0.99
C LEU A 10 19.13 22.58 0.55
N ASP A 11 19.94 22.10 1.50
CA ASP A 11 21.01 21.15 1.22
C ASP A 11 20.42 19.81 0.73
N PRO A 12 20.84 19.29 -0.45
CA PRO A 12 20.40 17.99 -0.94
C PRO A 12 20.66 16.80 0.00
N SER A 13 21.61 16.92 0.94
CA SER A 13 21.90 15.91 1.97
C SER A 13 20.66 15.50 2.77
N VAL A 14 19.72 16.43 2.98
CA VAL A 14 18.44 16.19 3.68
C VAL A 14 17.67 15.02 3.08
N ALA A 15 17.82 14.74 1.77
CA ALA A 15 17.10 13.64 1.13
C ALA A 15 17.60 12.23 1.56
N VAL A 16 18.82 12.13 2.09
CA VAL A 16 19.48 10.86 2.43
C VAL A 16 19.84 10.74 3.91
N GLU A 17 19.52 11.74 4.71
CA GLU A 17 19.65 11.69 6.16
C GLU A 17 18.35 11.16 6.80
N PRO A 18 18.42 10.43 7.93
CA PRO A 18 17.23 9.99 8.64
C PRO A 18 16.38 11.16 9.10
N SER A 19 15.05 11.03 8.99
CA SER A 19 14.14 12.15 9.27
C SER A 19 14.17 12.64 10.72
N ASN A 20 14.48 11.76 11.69
CA ASN A 20 14.67 12.14 13.10
C ASN A 20 15.47 11.11 13.90
N ILE A 21 16.76 10.91 13.60
CA ILE A 21 17.59 9.90 14.29
C ILE A 21 17.69 10.10 15.81
N LYS A 22 17.54 11.35 16.31
CA LYS A 22 17.68 11.67 17.73
C LYS A 22 16.57 11.07 18.59
N SER A 23 15.38 10.83 18.04
CA SER A 23 14.26 10.22 18.77
C SER A 23 14.33 8.69 18.80
N ALA A 24 15.18 8.06 17.99
CA ALA A 24 15.21 6.61 17.83
C ALA A 24 15.45 5.86 19.15
N ALA A 25 16.39 6.33 19.99
CA ALA A 25 16.69 5.70 21.27
C ALA A 25 15.49 5.72 22.22
N GLU A 26 14.80 6.86 22.33
CA GLU A 26 13.61 7.02 23.17
C GLU A 26 12.45 6.14 22.66
N LEU A 27 12.23 6.11 21.34
CA LEU A 27 11.19 5.29 20.72
C LEU A 27 11.45 3.79 20.93
N CYS A 28 12.70 3.34 20.77
CA CYS A 28 13.09 1.96 21.08
C CYS A 28 12.85 1.61 22.55
N ALA A 29 13.18 2.51 23.48
CA ALA A 29 12.92 2.29 24.91
C ALA A 29 11.42 2.15 25.19
N LYS A 30 10.58 3.03 24.62
CA LYS A 30 9.11 2.94 24.75
C LYS A 30 8.56 1.62 24.20
N ILE A 31 9.00 1.23 23.01
CA ILE A 31 8.64 -0.05 22.38
C ILE A 31 9.02 -1.23 23.28
N GLY A 32 10.22 -1.21 23.86
CA GLY A 32 10.68 -2.23 24.79
C GLY A 32 9.82 -2.32 26.05
N THR A 33 9.49 -1.17 26.66
CA THR A 33 8.64 -1.10 27.86
C THR A 33 7.23 -1.63 27.58
N ILE A 34 6.55 -1.15 26.53
CA ILE A 34 5.18 -1.58 26.20
C ILE A 34 5.17 -3.05 25.77
N GLY A 35 6.18 -3.46 24.99
CA GLY A 35 6.31 -4.84 24.51
C GLY A 35 6.51 -5.85 25.63
N ALA A 36 7.19 -5.48 26.72
CA ALA A 36 7.42 -6.37 27.86
C ALA A 36 6.15 -6.72 28.65
N SER A 37 5.13 -5.86 28.61
CA SER A 37 3.84 -6.07 29.28
C SER A 37 2.71 -6.47 28.33
N LEU A 38 3.00 -6.70 27.05
CA LEU A 38 1.97 -6.93 26.04
C LEU A 38 1.29 -8.30 26.23
N SER A 39 -0.03 -8.28 26.42
CA SER A 39 -0.90 -9.46 26.40
C SER A 39 -1.62 -9.59 25.05
N PRO A 40 -1.93 -10.80 24.56
CA PRO A 40 -2.72 -11.00 23.34
C PRO A 40 -4.09 -10.29 23.35
N ASP A 41 -4.71 -10.13 24.52
CA ASP A 41 -6.04 -9.53 24.68
C ASP A 41 -6.00 -8.01 24.93
N ASP A 42 -4.80 -7.43 25.12
CA ASP A 42 -4.62 -6.00 25.37
C ASP A 42 -4.51 -5.22 24.05
N ASN A 43 -5.67 -4.91 23.49
CA ASN A 43 -5.75 -4.18 22.23
C ASN A 43 -5.26 -2.73 22.33
N GLU A 44 -5.36 -2.09 23.51
CA GLU A 44 -4.91 -0.72 23.72
C GLU A 44 -3.39 -0.64 23.68
N SER A 45 -2.70 -1.49 24.46
CA SER A 45 -1.23 -1.58 24.43
C SER A 45 -0.72 -2.02 23.06
N ARG A 46 -1.43 -2.92 22.37
CA ARG A 46 -1.10 -3.31 20.98
C ARG A 46 -1.14 -2.11 20.02
N LEU A 47 -2.18 -1.26 20.13
CA LEU A 47 -2.31 -0.06 19.29
C LEU A 47 -1.23 0.98 19.61
N GLU A 48 -0.93 1.17 20.90
CA GLU A 48 0.11 2.09 21.33
C GLU A 48 1.50 1.62 20.87
N LEU A 49 1.81 0.33 21.02
CA LEU A 49 3.05 -0.27 20.51
C LEU A 49 3.18 -0.09 18.99
N LEU A 50 2.10 -0.34 18.25
CA LEU A 50 2.07 -0.15 16.80
C LEU A 50 2.33 1.32 16.41
N ARG A 51 1.78 2.27 17.19
CA ARG A 51 2.02 3.69 16.99
C ARG A 51 3.50 4.03 17.19
N GLN A 52 4.11 3.58 18.29
CA GLN A 52 5.54 3.80 18.55
C GLN A 52 6.43 3.18 17.47
N ALA A 53 6.13 1.95 17.03
CA ALA A 53 6.86 1.28 15.96
C ALA A 53 6.80 2.06 14.64
N ARG A 54 5.61 2.60 14.28
CA ARG A 54 5.47 3.46 13.10
C ARG A 54 6.24 4.76 13.24
N SER A 55 6.24 5.38 14.41
CA SER A 55 7.04 6.58 14.68
C SER A 55 8.54 6.30 14.58
N LEU A 56 9.00 5.13 15.04
CA LEU A 56 10.39 4.71 14.88
C LEU A 56 10.76 4.54 13.41
N VAL A 57 9.92 3.86 12.62
CA VAL A 57 10.14 3.72 11.17
C VAL A 57 10.23 5.10 10.50
N GLN A 58 9.30 6.01 10.79
CA GLN A 58 9.31 7.37 10.24
C GLN A 58 10.56 8.18 10.66
N ALA A 59 11.05 7.98 11.88
CA ALA A 59 12.26 8.64 12.37
C ALA A 59 13.53 8.14 11.68
N LEU A 60 13.57 6.85 11.34
CA LEU A 60 14.72 6.18 10.73
C LEU A 60 14.76 6.31 9.20
N GLU A 61 13.61 6.29 8.54
CA GLU A 61 13.53 6.44 7.08
C GLU A 61 14.10 7.79 6.64
N THR A 62 14.93 7.74 5.61
CA THR A 62 15.31 8.93 4.85
C THR A 62 14.13 9.41 4.01
N PRO A 63 14.08 10.71 3.63
CA PRO A 63 13.07 11.19 2.70
C PRO A 63 13.08 10.46 1.35
N ARG A 64 14.25 10.04 0.85
CA ARG A 64 14.36 9.24 -0.37
C ARG A 64 13.74 7.87 -0.23
N GLU A 65 13.96 7.16 0.88
CA GLU A 65 13.33 5.86 1.13
C GLU A 65 11.82 5.99 1.26
N THR A 66 11.35 7.03 1.95
CA THR A 66 9.92 7.37 2.03
C THR A 66 9.33 7.62 0.64
N MET A 67 10.04 8.35 -0.21
CA MET A 67 9.63 8.56 -1.61
C MET A 67 9.59 7.24 -2.38
N VAL A 68 10.58 6.35 -2.24
CA VAL A 68 10.59 5.04 -2.92
C VAL A 68 9.38 4.20 -2.47
N LYS A 69 9.06 4.21 -1.17
CA LYS A 69 7.89 3.54 -0.62
C LYS A 69 6.60 4.02 -1.26
N HIS A 70 6.40 5.33 -1.36
CA HIS A 70 5.18 5.90 -1.94
C HIS A 70 5.05 5.71 -3.46
N LEU A 71 6.16 5.72 -4.20
CA LEU A 71 6.13 5.70 -5.66
C LEU A 71 6.25 4.29 -6.26
N TRP A 72 6.95 3.38 -5.58
CA TRP A 72 7.27 2.05 -6.13
C TRP A 72 6.73 0.92 -5.27
N ALA A 73 6.94 0.97 -3.96
CA ALA A 73 6.54 -0.14 -3.09
C ALA A 73 5.01 -0.23 -2.95
N GLN A 74 4.38 0.80 -2.39
CA GLN A 74 2.95 0.80 -2.07
C GLN A 74 2.05 0.71 -3.32
N PRO A 75 2.28 1.50 -4.40
CA PRO A 75 1.50 1.34 -5.62
C PRO A 75 1.71 -0.05 -6.24
N GLY A 76 2.96 -0.52 -6.22
CA GLY A 76 3.35 -1.84 -6.69
C GLY A 76 2.59 -2.97 -6.01
N VAL A 77 2.50 -2.88 -4.69
CA VAL A 77 1.75 -3.81 -3.84
C VAL A 77 0.26 -3.73 -4.13
N GLY A 78 -0.30 -2.52 -4.23
CA GLY A 78 -1.73 -2.32 -4.43
C GLY A 78 -2.25 -3.00 -5.70
N PHE A 79 -1.57 -2.83 -6.84
CA PHE A 79 -1.97 -3.51 -8.06
C PHE A 79 -1.71 -5.02 -8.01
N ALA A 80 -0.62 -5.47 -7.36
CA ALA A 80 -0.32 -6.89 -7.24
C ALA A 80 -1.36 -7.62 -6.37
N ILE A 81 -1.84 -6.97 -5.31
CA ILE A 81 -2.96 -7.46 -4.51
C ILE A 81 -4.24 -7.48 -5.34
N ALA A 82 -4.59 -6.39 -6.03
CA ALA A 82 -5.79 -6.35 -6.86
C ALA A 82 -5.81 -7.47 -7.91
N ALA A 83 -4.71 -7.66 -8.64
CA ALA A 83 -4.55 -8.77 -9.58
C ALA A 83 -4.68 -10.15 -8.91
N GLY A 84 -4.14 -10.31 -7.70
CA GLY A 84 -4.29 -11.52 -6.90
C GLY A 84 -5.73 -11.77 -6.42
N VAL A 85 -6.47 -10.72 -6.07
CA VAL A 85 -7.89 -10.81 -5.68
C VAL A 85 -8.74 -11.19 -6.91
N GLU A 86 -8.58 -10.49 -8.03
CA GLU A 86 -9.34 -10.72 -9.27
C GLU A 86 -9.10 -12.11 -9.85
N SER A 87 -7.86 -12.60 -9.82
CA SER A 87 -7.53 -13.95 -10.29
C SER A 87 -7.92 -15.06 -9.31
N GLY A 88 -8.33 -14.72 -8.08
CA GLY A 88 -8.64 -15.71 -7.05
C GLY A 88 -7.42 -16.35 -6.39
N LEU A 89 -6.21 -15.80 -6.56
CA LEU A 89 -4.95 -16.30 -5.98
C LEU A 89 -5.07 -16.57 -4.48
N PHE A 90 -5.54 -15.58 -3.72
CA PHE A 90 -5.64 -15.70 -2.26
C PHE A 90 -6.68 -16.74 -1.83
N LYS A 91 -7.82 -16.81 -2.53
CA LYS A 91 -8.84 -17.84 -2.30
C LYS A 91 -8.28 -19.24 -2.57
N TYR A 92 -7.53 -19.40 -3.66
CA TYR A 92 -6.87 -20.66 -4.01
C TYR A 92 -5.86 -21.10 -2.94
N MET A 93 -5.00 -20.18 -2.47
CA MET A 93 -4.01 -20.48 -1.42
C MET A 93 -4.66 -20.84 -0.07
N VAL A 94 -5.79 -20.23 0.28
CA VAL A 94 -6.55 -20.60 1.49
C VAL A 94 -7.19 -21.98 1.36
N ALA A 95 -7.76 -22.30 0.18
CA ALA A 95 -8.34 -23.62 -0.09
C ALA A 95 -7.28 -24.74 -0.17
N ASN A 96 -6.03 -24.39 -0.45
CA ASN A 96 -4.91 -25.31 -0.65
C ASN A 96 -3.75 -24.98 0.31
N PRO A 97 -3.93 -25.21 1.63
CA PRO A 97 -3.01 -24.73 2.65
C PRO A 97 -1.58 -25.28 2.49
N GLY A 98 -0.62 -24.52 3.02
CA GLY A 98 0.81 -24.81 2.96
C GLY A 98 1.56 -24.01 1.89
N PRO A 99 2.90 -24.14 1.85
CA PRO A 99 3.74 -23.57 0.80
C PRO A 99 3.31 -23.98 -0.61
N ARG A 100 3.35 -23.04 -1.56
CA ARG A 100 3.03 -23.30 -2.97
C ARG A 100 4.10 -22.74 -3.89
N LYS A 101 4.52 -23.55 -4.87
CA LYS A 101 5.40 -23.10 -5.95
C LYS A 101 4.63 -22.19 -6.90
N VAL A 102 5.28 -21.12 -7.35
CA VAL A 102 4.71 -20.18 -8.33
C VAL A 102 4.24 -20.92 -9.58
N LYS A 103 5.01 -21.92 -10.06
CA LYS A 103 4.63 -22.70 -11.25
C LYS A 103 3.28 -23.42 -11.09
N GLU A 104 3.01 -23.96 -9.90
CA GLU A 104 1.74 -24.64 -9.61
C GLU A 104 0.59 -23.64 -9.56
N LEU A 105 0.78 -22.53 -8.85
CA LEU A 105 -0.20 -21.45 -8.77
C LEU A 105 -0.50 -20.86 -10.14
N ALA A 106 0.53 -20.63 -10.95
CA ALA A 106 0.41 -20.09 -12.29
C ALA A 106 -0.38 -21.03 -13.20
N SER A 107 -0.08 -22.33 -13.16
CA SER A 107 -0.83 -23.34 -13.90
C SER A 107 -2.29 -23.43 -13.47
N ALA A 108 -2.58 -23.34 -12.17
CA ALA A 108 -3.93 -23.45 -11.64
C ALA A 108 -4.80 -22.22 -11.94
N LEU A 109 -4.19 -21.03 -11.98
CA LEU A 109 -4.87 -19.74 -12.09
C LEU A 109 -4.75 -19.11 -13.49
N GLY A 110 -4.08 -19.78 -14.43
CA GLY A 110 -3.90 -19.30 -15.80
C GLY A 110 -2.93 -18.13 -15.94
N PHE A 111 -2.00 -17.93 -15.00
CA PHE A 111 -0.93 -16.94 -15.17
C PHE A 111 0.22 -17.48 -16.02
N TYR A 112 0.89 -16.59 -16.75
CA TYR A 112 2.26 -16.85 -17.17
C TYR A 112 3.17 -16.93 -15.92
N PRO A 113 3.99 -17.99 -15.78
CA PRO A 113 4.77 -18.20 -14.55
C PRO A 113 5.69 -17.04 -14.17
N ASP A 114 6.29 -16.35 -15.13
CA ASP A 114 7.17 -15.22 -14.92
C ASP A 114 6.44 -13.98 -14.37
N VAL A 115 5.21 -13.73 -14.86
CA VAL A 115 4.33 -12.67 -14.36
C VAL A 115 4.00 -12.92 -12.90
N LEU A 116 3.48 -14.12 -12.58
CA LEU A 116 3.10 -14.45 -11.21
C LEU A 116 4.31 -14.44 -10.27
N ALA A 117 5.48 -14.92 -10.74
CA ALA A 117 6.70 -14.90 -9.94
C ALA A 117 7.09 -13.47 -9.55
N ARG A 118 6.97 -12.50 -10.47
CA ARG A 118 7.27 -11.09 -10.18
C ARG A 118 6.29 -10.50 -9.16
N LEU A 119 5.00 -10.78 -9.31
CA LEU A 119 3.97 -10.32 -8.36
C LEU A 119 4.23 -10.90 -6.97
N MET A 120 4.43 -12.21 -6.87
CA MET A 120 4.62 -12.88 -5.60
C MET A 120 5.94 -12.50 -4.92
N ARG A 121 7.03 -12.29 -5.68
CA ARG A 121 8.27 -11.73 -5.12
C ARG A 121 8.06 -10.34 -4.53
N HIS A 122 7.32 -9.47 -5.22
CA HIS A 122 7.03 -8.12 -4.71
C HIS A 122 6.16 -8.15 -3.46
N LEU A 123 5.14 -9.03 -3.43
CA LEU A 123 4.32 -9.23 -2.23
C LEU A 123 5.12 -9.85 -1.08
N GLY A 124 6.06 -10.75 -1.40
CA GLY A 124 6.97 -11.38 -0.44
C GLY A 124 7.94 -10.38 0.18
N SER A 125 8.59 -9.53 -0.63
CA SER A 125 9.54 -8.53 -0.15
C SER A 125 8.90 -7.46 0.73
N ASN A 126 7.58 -7.25 0.61
CA ASN A 126 6.81 -6.34 1.44
C ASN A 126 6.13 -7.03 2.63
N GLY A 127 6.38 -8.34 2.84
CA GLY A 127 5.87 -9.08 3.98
C GLY A 127 4.40 -9.47 3.92
N TYR A 128 3.76 -9.39 2.75
CA TYR A 128 2.37 -9.84 2.56
C TYR A 128 2.28 -11.33 2.27
N LEU A 129 3.32 -11.89 1.65
CA LEU A 129 3.55 -13.33 1.54
C LEU A 129 4.84 -13.70 2.27
N LYS A 130 4.92 -14.94 2.75
CA LYS A 130 6.15 -15.48 3.31
C LYS A 130 6.84 -16.33 2.25
N GLU A 131 8.02 -15.91 1.79
CA GLU A 131 8.87 -16.72 0.92
C GLU A 131 9.55 -17.80 1.76
N VAL A 132 9.31 -19.07 1.44
CA VAL A 132 9.86 -20.23 2.16
C VAL A 132 10.86 -21.03 1.33
N GLY A 133 11.03 -20.65 0.06
CA GLY A 133 11.97 -21.22 -0.87
C GLY A 133 11.91 -20.46 -2.19
N LYS A 134 12.83 -20.77 -3.11
CA LYS A 134 12.84 -20.13 -4.43
C LYS A 134 11.50 -20.33 -5.13
N ASP A 135 10.87 -19.21 -5.46
CA ASP A 135 9.54 -19.13 -6.08
C ASP A 135 8.51 -19.99 -5.32
N GLU A 136 8.54 -19.94 -3.98
CA GLU A 136 7.68 -20.72 -3.09
C GLU A 136 7.17 -19.87 -1.93
N TYR A 137 5.86 -19.79 -1.77
CA TYR A 137 5.23 -18.84 -0.85
C TYR A 137 4.13 -19.47 -0.02
N GLU A 138 3.98 -18.95 1.20
CA GLU A 138 2.88 -19.22 2.12
C GLU A 138 2.12 -17.91 2.44
N PRO A 139 0.78 -17.93 2.55
CA PRO A 139 0.04 -16.71 2.84
C PRO A 139 0.18 -16.31 4.31
N THR A 140 0.47 -15.03 4.56
CA THR A 140 0.37 -14.42 5.91
C THR A 140 -1.09 -14.29 6.34
N ASN A 141 -1.35 -13.91 7.60
CA ASN A 141 -2.71 -13.61 8.06
C ASN A 141 -3.40 -12.53 7.21
N PHE A 142 -2.64 -11.53 6.74
CA PHE A 142 -3.15 -10.52 5.83
C PHE A 142 -3.50 -11.11 4.47
N ALA A 143 -2.62 -11.90 3.86
CA ALA A 143 -2.91 -12.53 2.57
C ALA A 143 -4.08 -13.52 2.63
N LYS A 144 -4.27 -14.22 3.76
CA LYS A 144 -5.48 -15.03 4.01
C LYS A 144 -6.72 -14.14 4.08
N ALA A 145 -6.65 -13.00 4.78
CA ALA A 145 -7.77 -12.07 4.88
C ALA A 145 -8.22 -11.53 3.53
N LEU A 146 -7.33 -11.39 2.53
CA LEU A 146 -7.68 -11.00 1.17
C LEU A 146 -8.62 -11.98 0.44
N SER A 147 -8.82 -13.20 0.96
CA SER A 147 -9.85 -14.11 0.43
C SER A 147 -11.27 -13.75 0.91
N LEU A 148 -11.40 -12.90 1.93
CA LEU A 148 -12.67 -12.44 2.48
C LEU A 148 -13.19 -11.25 1.67
N PRO A 149 -14.46 -11.25 1.22
CA PRO A 149 -15.05 -10.12 0.48
C PRO A 149 -14.87 -8.76 1.17
N THR A 150 -15.01 -8.72 2.50
CA THR A 150 -14.88 -7.50 3.32
C THR A 150 -13.49 -6.86 3.29
N VAL A 151 -12.46 -7.58 2.85
CA VAL A 151 -11.09 -7.09 2.73
C VAL A 151 -10.64 -7.06 1.27
N GLY A 152 -10.85 -8.16 0.54
CA GLY A 152 -10.42 -8.32 -0.85
C GLY A 152 -11.14 -7.38 -1.81
N ASP A 153 -12.46 -7.29 -1.75
CA ASP A 153 -13.27 -6.55 -2.74
C ASP A 153 -13.00 -5.04 -2.70
N GLY A 154 -12.48 -4.53 -1.57
CA GLY A 154 -12.00 -3.16 -1.45
C GLY A 154 -10.86 -2.84 -2.43
N TYR A 155 -10.01 -3.82 -2.75
CA TYR A 155 -8.96 -3.64 -3.76
C TYR A 155 -9.56 -3.53 -5.16
N SER A 156 -10.47 -4.41 -5.57
CA SER A 156 -11.12 -4.33 -6.88
C SER A 156 -11.82 -2.99 -7.09
N CYS A 157 -12.56 -2.51 -6.08
CA CYS A 157 -13.24 -1.21 -6.12
C CYS A 157 -12.25 -0.04 -6.20
N VAL A 158 -11.32 0.07 -5.24
CA VAL A 158 -10.45 1.25 -5.13
C VAL A 158 -9.36 1.24 -6.20
N VAL A 159 -8.68 0.11 -6.40
CA VAL A 159 -7.58 0.01 -7.36
C VAL A 159 -8.10 0.01 -8.79
N GLY A 160 -9.14 -0.79 -9.07
CA GLY A 160 -9.72 -0.92 -10.40
C GLY A 160 -10.46 0.34 -10.86
N GLY A 161 -11.22 0.99 -9.97
CA GLY A 161 -12.11 2.08 -10.37
C GLY A 161 -11.75 3.48 -9.88
N VAL A 162 -11.19 3.65 -8.68
CA VAL A 162 -10.98 4.99 -8.09
C VAL A 162 -9.55 5.51 -8.25
N TRP A 163 -8.56 4.64 -8.32
CA TRP A 163 -7.15 5.05 -8.41
C TRP A 163 -6.83 5.99 -9.57
N PRO A 164 -7.41 5.80 -10.78
CA PRO A 164 -7.23 6.76 -11.87
C PRO A 164 -7.59 8.21 -11.48
N THR A 165 -8.61 8.40 -10.63
CA THR A 165 -8.98 9.71 -10.07
C THR A 165 -7.89 10.28 -9.18
N PHE A 166 -7.27 9.48 -8.31
CA PHE A 166 -6.17 9.95 -7.46
C PHE A 166 -4.98 10.40 -8.32
N CYS A 167 -4.64 9.64 -9.36
CA CYS A 167 -3.57 9.98 -10.28
C CYS A 167 -3.87 11.24 -11.11
N ASN A 168 -5.14 11.48 -11.43
CA ASN A 168 -5.57 12.65 -12.19
C ASN A 168 -5.73 13.91 -11.32
N PHE A 169 -5.87 13.78 -9.99
CA PHE A 169 -6.21 14.89 -9.11
C PHE A 169 -5.30 16.13 -9.22
N PRO A 170 -3.96 16.01 -9.38
CA PRO A 170 -3.12 17.18 -9.60
C PRO A 170 -3.42 17.92 -10.93
N LYS A 171 -3.81 17.19 -11.99
CA LYS A 171 -4.24 17.78 -13.26
C LYS A 171 -5.59 18.47 -13.11
N TYR A 172 -6.52 17.82 -12.42
CA TYR A 172 -7.81 18.37 -12.07
C TYR A 172 -7.69 19.71 -11.33
N LEU A 173 -6.90 19.77 -10.25
CA LEU A 173 -6.70 21.01 -9.50
C LEU A 173 -6.14 22.13 -10.38
N ARG A 174 -5.21 21.84 -11.31
CA ARG A 174 -4.74 22.87 -12.26
C ARG A 174 -5.84 23.35 -13.21
N LYS A 175 -6.71 22.45 -13.67
CA LYS A 175 -7.84 22.77 -14.55
C LYS A 175 -8.88 23.67 -13.86
N TYR A 176 -9.04 23.55 -12.55
CA TYR A 176 -10.05 24.26 -11.75
C TYR A 176 -9.47 25.32 -10.80
N ASP A 177 -8.29 25.87 -11.11
CA ASP A 177 -7.60 26.90 -10.31
C ASP A 177 -7.47 26.55 -8.82
N SER A 178 -7.04 25.32 -8.54
CA SER A 178 -6.88 24.74 -7.21
C SER A 178 -8.17 24.66 -6.38
N ARG A 179 -9.32 24.55 -7.05
CA ARG A 179 -10.63 24.35 -6.43
C ARG A 179 -11.26 23.03 -6.87
N ILE A 180 -12.27 22.60 -6.12
CA ILE A 180 -13.19 21.54 -6.54
C ILE A 180 -14.41 22.23 -7.12
N SER A 181 -14.87 21.77 -8.29
CA SER A 181 -16.10 22.29 -8.89
C SER A 181 -17.29 22.05 -7.97
N GLU A 182 -18.18 23.04 -7.86
CA GLU A 182 -19.47 22.87 -7.16
C GLU A 182 -20.46 22.02 -7.98
N ASP A 183 -20.25 21.92 -9.30
CA ASP A 183 -21.01 21.01 -10.16
C ASP A 183 -20.49 19.57 -9.98
N PRO A 184 -21.30 18.63 -9.45
CA PRO A 184 -20.89 17.25 -9.23
C PRO A 184 -20.57 16.51 -10.53
N ARG A 185 -21.05 16.99 -11.69
CA ARG A 185 -20.70 16.46 -13.02
C ARG A 185 -19.28 16.82 -13.45
N GLN A 186 -18.63 17.69 -12.68
CA GLN A 186 -17.28 18.17 -12.90
C GLN A 186 -16.41 17.91 -11.67
N GLY A 187 -16.78 16.94 -10.84
CA GLY A 187 -15.95 16.48 -9.73
C GLY A 187 -14.68 15.77 -10.21
N PRO A 188 -13.71 15.53 -9.30
CA PRO A 188 -12.47 14.83 -9.64
C PRO A 188 -12.67 13.47 -10.31
N LEU A 189 -13.69 12.72 -9.86
CA LEU A 189 -14.03 11.43 -10.45
C LEU A 189 -14.55 11.60 -11.87
N GLN A 190 -15.52 12.49 -12.08
CA GLN A 190 -16.13 12.78 -13.39
C GLN A 190 -15.12 13.35 -14.39
N ASP A 191 -14.06 14.01 -13.94
CA ASP A 191 -12.96 14.43 -14.82
C ASP A 191 -12.19 13.24 -15.43
N VAL A 192 -12.27 12.06 -14.81
CA VAL A 192 -11.71 10.82 -15.34
C VAL A 192 -12.74 9.98 -16.07
N ILE A 193 -13.94 9.82 -15.51
CA ILE A 193 -14.94 8.86 -16.00
C ILE A 193 -16.01 9.49 -16.90
N GLY A 194 -15.95 10.81 -17.11
CA GLY A 194 -16.91 11.58 -17.89
C GLY A 194 -17.99 12.24 -17.03
N ALA A 195 -18.58 13.33 -17.54
CA ALA A 195 -19.53 14.17 -16.81
C ALA A 195 -20.87 13.48 -16.50
N ASP A 196 -21.25 12.50 -17.31
CA ASP A 196 -22.43 11.65 -17.08
C ASP A 196 -22.06 10.33 -16.36
N GLY A 197 -20.79 10.16 -16.00
CA GLY A 197 -20.29 8.99 -15.30
C GLY A 197 -20.75 8.96 -13.84
N SER A 198 -21.52 7.93 -13.49
CA SER A 198 -21.86 7.61 -12.10
C SER A 198 -20.77 6.75 -11.47
N PHE A 199 -20.42 7.04 -10.21
CA PHE A 199 -19.52 6.20 -9.43
C PHE A 199 -20.00 4.74 -9.42
N PHE A 200 -21.28 4.51 -9.10
CA PHE A 200 -21.84 3.15 -8.99
C PHE A 200 -21.98 2.40 -10.33
N GLN A 201 -21.90 3.10 -11.46
CA GLN A 201 -21.88 2.46 -12.78
C GLN A 201 -20.44 2.22 -13.27
N HIS A 202 -19.49 2.97 -12.73
CA HIS A 202 -18.08 2.88 -13.12
C HIS A 202 -17.34 1.77 -12.38
N ILE A 203 -17.67 1.57 -11.10
CA ILE A 203 -17.19 0.44 -10.28
C ILE A 203 -17.99 -0.81 -10.62
#